data_AF-A0A3E2YME7-F1
#
_entry.id   AF-A0A3E2YME7-F1
#
_cell.length_a   1.000
_cell.length_b   1.000
_cell.length_c   1.000
_cell.angle_alpha   90.00
_cell.angle_beta   90.00
_cell.angle_gamma   90.00
#
_symmetry.space_group_name_H-M   'P 1'
#
loop_
_entity.id
_entity.type
_entity.pdbx_description
1 polymer ?
#
loop_
_entity_poly.entity_id
_entity_poly.type
_entity_poly.pdbx_seq_one_letter_code
_entity_poly.pdbx_strand_id
1 'polypeptide(L)'
;MSDDRGHPAPSGRSGELAARQAELVATLVAGGPLPPGFAPGPVDAARRALLRKRAGDVARHWPLLAAGLGAAWPATFTGWAAGRPTNGSLRDGWDLARELRERGELPPLGAEELACREAASRYDGAGAPRRRRLPALARTGGAVAVQLAGRVRLLRPARR
;
A
#
# COMPACT_ATOMS: atom_id res chain seq x y z
N MET A 1 53.67 -4.37 5.99
CA MET A 1 52.49 -4.66 6.84
C MET A 1 52.52 -3.63 7.95
N SER A 2 51.72 -2.58 8.00
CA SER A 2 50.46 -2.26 7.35
C SER A 2 50.41 -0.76 7.14
N ASP A 3 49.91 -0.32 5.99
CA ASP A 3 49.63 1.08 5.71
C ASP A 3 48.18 1.35 6.16
N ASP A 4 48.04 2.04 7.29
CA ASP A 4 46.77 2.46 7.87
C ASP A 4 46.22 3.63 7.04
N ARG A 5 45.50 3.30 5.97
CA ARG A 5 44.77 4.29 5.18
C ARG A 5 43.53 4.73 5.95
N GLY A 6 43.71 5.73 6.81
CA GLY A 6 42.63 6.52 7.37
C GLY A 6 41.72 7.05 6.26
N HIS A 7 40.50 6.54 6.21
CA HIS A 7 39.47 7.01 5.29
C HIS A 7 39.12 8.46 5.68
N PRO A 8 39.30 9.46 4.80
CA PRO A 8 38.97 10.83 5.16
C PRO A 8 37.47 10.92 5.45
N ALA A 9 37.12 11.39 6.65
CA ALA A 9 35.74 11.69 7.01
C ALA A 9 35.14 12.61 5.93
N PRO A 10 33.88 12.39 5.50
CA PRO A 10 33.27 13.22 4.47
C PRO A 10 33.33 14.68 4.91
N SER A 11 33.90 15.54 4.07
CA SER A 11 34.02 16.97 4.33
C SER A 11 32.64 17.55 4.72
N GLY A 12 32.59 18.46 5.70
CA GLY A 12 31.32 18.92 6.32
C GLY A 12 30.23 19.38 5.34
N ARG A 13 30.62 19.91 4.16
CA ARG A 13 29.70 20.29 3.07
C ARG A 13 29.02 19.08 2.41
N SER A 14 29.74 17.98 2.20
CA SER A 14 29.17 16.74 1.65
C SER A 14 28.21 16.07 2.64
N GLY A 15 28.50 16.13 3.94
CA GLY A 15 27.61 15.64 5.00
C GLY A 15 26.30 16.44 5.09
N GLU A 16 26.38 17.76 5.00
CA GLU A 16 25.21 18.64 5.01
C GLU A 16 24.28 18.42 3.79
N LEU A 17 24.86 18.21 2.61
CA LEU A 17 24.10 17.86 1.40
C LEU A 17 23.37 16.52 1.55
N ALA A 18 24.07 15.49 2.04
CA ALA A 18 23.48 14.17 2.25
C ALA A 18 22.32 14.22 3.25
N ALA A 19 22.46 15.00 4.33
CA ALA A 19 21.40 15.22 5.32
C ALA A 19 20.17 15.90 4.70
N ARG A 20 20.37 16.96 3.91
CA ARG A 20 19.27 17.65 3.20
C ARG A 20 18.59 16.76 2.15
N GLN A 21 19.35 15.93 1.44
CA GLN A 21 18.79 14.95 0.50
C GLN A 21 17.97 13.89 1.22
N ALA A 22 18.45 13.40 2.37
CA ALA A 22 17.71 12.46 3.20
C ALA A 22 16.40 13.09 3.72
N GLU A 23 16.44 14.35 4.15
CA GLU A 23 15.26 15.12 4.59
C GLU A 23 14.24 15.31 3.45
N LEU A 24 14.71 15.62 2.24
CA LEU A 24 13.85 15.71 1.06
C LEU A 24 13.21 14.34 0.74
N VAL A 25 13.98 13.26 0.77
CA VAL A 25 13.46 11.91 0.52
C VAL A 25 12.43 11.51 1.58
N ALA A 26 12.72 11.77 2.86
CA ALA A 26 11.78 11.54 3.95
C ALA A 26 10.49 12.35 3.74
N THR A 27 10.62 13.61 3.35
CA THR A 27 9.51 14.49 3.02
C THR A 27 8.65 13.93 1.88
N LEU A 28 9.29 13.52 0.78
CA LEU A 28 8.63 12.95 -0.40
C LEU A 28 7.86 11.67 -0.08
N VAL A 29 8.42 10.82 0.78
CA VAL A 29 7.88 9.49 1.12
C VAL A 29 6.82 9.56 2.24
N ALA A 30 7.06 10.37 3.27
CA ALA A 30 6.21 10.45 4.46
C ALA A 30 5.17 11.58 4.41
N GLY A 31 5.21 12.46 3.41
CA GLY A 31 4.23 13.55 3.28
C GLY A 31 4.50 14.79 4.14
N GLY A 32 5.74 14.98 4.61
CA GLY A 32 6.12 16.10 5.47
C GLY A 32 6.16 17.48 4.76
N PRO A 33 6.36 18.57 5.52
CA PRO A 33 6.56 19.91 4.96
C PRO A 33 7.79 19.96 4.05
N LEU A 34 7.74 20.78 3.02
CA LEU A 34 8.86 20.98 2.09
C LEU A 34 10.06 21.62 2.83
N PRO A 35 11.26 21.01 2.81
CA PRO A 35 12.44 21.64 3.38
C PRO A 35 12.76 22.96 2.66
N PRO A 36 13.27 23.98 3.37
CA PRO A 36 13.62 25.25 2.78
C PRO A 36 14.67 25.09 1.67
N GLY A 37 14.56 25.90 0.62
CA GLY A 37 15.49 25.90 -0.51
C GLY A 37 15.11 24.95 -1.67
N PHE A 38 14.03 24.18 -1.55
CA PHE A 38 13.49 23.40 -2.68
C PHE A 38 12.33 24.12 -3.37
N ALA A 39 12.27 24.03 -4.69
CA ALA A 39 11.17 24.56 -5.47
C ALA A 39 9.90 23.68 -5.30
N PRO A 40 8.74 24.24 -4.92
CA PRO A 40 7.52 23.46 -4.68
C PRO A 40 7.06 22.67 -5.92
N GLY A 41 7.07 23.29 -7.10
CA GLY A 41 6.54 22.68 -8.34
C GLY A 41 7.16 21.32 -8.69
N PRO A 42 8.50 21.21 -8.83
CA PRO A 42 9.18 19.93 -9.06
C PRO A 42 8.94 18.88 -7.96
N VAL A 43 8.89 19.31 -6.70
CA VAL A 43 8.65 18.40 -5.58
C VAL A 43 7.23 17.85 -5.61
N ASP A 44 6.23 18.68 -5.90
CA ASP A 44 4.85 18.23 -6.05
C ASP A 44 4.66 17.31 -7.26
N ALA A 45 5.38 17.58 -8.36
CA ALA A 45 5.40 16.69 -9.51
C ALA A 45 5.99 15.31 -9.15
N ALA A 46 7.09 15.28 -8.38
CA ALA A 46 7.69 14.05 -7.89
C ALA A 46 6.73 13.29 -6.95
N ARG A 47 6.06 13.96 -6.02
CA ARG A 47 5.04 13.34 -5.15
C ARG A 47 3.92 12.68 -5.96
N ARG A 48 3.38 13.39 -6.96
CA ARG A 48 2.34 12.84 -7.85
C ARG A 48 2.85 11.63 -8.64
N ALA A 49 4.09 11.66 -9.12
CA ALA A 49 4.69 10.52 -9.82
C ALA A 49 4.85 9.30 -8.90
N LEU A 50 5.31 9.50 -7.66
CA LEU A 50 5.45 8.43 -6.67
C LEU A 50 4.10 7.82 -6.27
N LEU A 51 3.07 8.64 -6.05
CA LEU A 51 1.71 8.14 -5.75
C LEU A 51 1.15 7.31 -6.91
N ARG A 52 1.35 7.75 -8.16
CA ARG A 52 0.95 6.96 -9.35
C ARG A 52 1.71 5.64 -9.45
N LYS A 53 3.01 5.63 -9.16
CA LYS A 53 3.81 4.40 -9.10
C LYS A 53 3.26 3.44 -8.05
N ARG A 54 3.01 3.95 -6.82
CA ARG A 54 2.42 3.17 -5.72
C ARG A 54 1.06 2.60 -6.12
N ALA A 55 0.21 3.38 -6.79
CA ALA A 55 -1.07 2.89 -7.32
C ALA A 55 -0.89 1.72 -8.28
N GLY A 56 0.08 1.80 -9.20
CA GLY A 56 0.42 0.70 -10.10
C GLY A 56 0.92 -0.54 -9.34
N ASP A 57 1.75 -0.36 -8.32
CA ASP A 57 2.29 -1.46 -7.52
C ASP A 57 1.19 -2.16 -6.69
N VAL A 58 0.27 -1.40 -6.12
CA VAL A 58 -0.88 -1.94 -5.39
C VAL A 58 -1.84 -2.67 -6.34
N ALA A 59 -2.13 -2.13 -7.53
CA ALA A 59 -2.98 -2.80 -8.51
C ALA A 59 -2.46 -4.19 -8.90
N ARG A 60 -1.13 -4.37 -8.99
CA ARG A 60 -0.53 -5.69 -9.24
C ARG A 60 -0.71 -6.66 -8.08
N HIS A 61 -0.78 -6.15 -6.85
CA HIS A 61 -1.04 -6.96 -5.66
C HIS A 61 -2.54 -7.19 -5.42
N TRP A 62 -3.40 -6.29 -5.86
CA TRP A 62 -4.86 -6.27 -5.67
C TRP A 62 -5.59 -6.10 -7.00
N PRO A 63 -5.44 -7.07 -7.93
CA PRO A 63 -5.92 -6.92 -9.31
C PRO A 63 -7.44 -6.84 -9.44
N LEU A 64 -8.21 -7.54 -8.60
CA LEU A 64 -9.67 -7.53 -8.70
C LEU A 64 -10.26 -6.27 -8.09
N LEU A 65 -9.66 -5.74 -7.01
CA LEU A 65 -10.00 -4.41 -6.50
C LEU A 65 -9.75 -3.32 -7.55
N ALA A 66 -8.57 -3.31 -8.17
CA ALA A 66 -8.22 -2.33 -9.19
C ALA A 66 -9.14 -2.45 -10.43
N ALA A 67 -9.40 -3.67 -10.90
CA ALA A 67 -10.33 -3.92 -12.00
C ALA A 67 -11.76 -3.49 -11.64
N GLY A 68 -12.22 -3.72 -10.41
CA GLY A 68 -13.54 -3.32 -9.94
C GLY A 68 -13.74 -1.80 -9.88
N LEU A 69 -12.69 -1.02 -9.61
CA LEU A 69 -12.71 0.44 -9.65
C LEU A 69 -12.49 0.99 -11.07
N GLY A 70 -11.90 0.19 -11.97
CA GLY A 70 -11.71 0.54 -13.37
C GLY A 70 -10.96 1.87 -13.55
N ALA A 71 -11.52 2.77 -14.36
CA ALA A 71 -10.93 4.08 -14.63
C ALA A 71 -10.79 4.96 -13.37
N ALA A 72 -11.59 4.72 -12.32
CA ALA A 72 -11.49 5.47 -11.07
C ALA A 72 -10.27 5.04 -10.22
N TRP A 73 -9.68 3.87 -10.48
CA TRP A 73 -8.59 3.31 -9.67
C TRP A 73 -7.47 4.30 -9.33
N PRO A 74 -6.84 4.99 -10.30
CA PRO A 74 -5.73 5.88 -9.99
C PRO A 74 -6.14 7.02 -9.06
N ALA A 75 -7.29 7.64 -9.32
CA ALA A 75 -7.78 8.78 -8.53
C ALA A 75 -8.16 8.34 -7.10
N THR A 76 -8.93 7.25 -6.97
CA THR A 76 -9.33 6.68 -5.68
C THR A 76 -8.11 6.32 -4.83
N PHE A 77 -7.15 5.61 -5.41
CA PHE A 77 -5.94 5.21 -4.68
C PHE A 77 -5.09 6.43 -4.30
N THR A 78 -4.83 7.35 -5.23
CA THR A 78 -3.96 8.51 -4.94
C THR A 78 -4.59 9.47 -3.94
N GLY A 79 -5.91 9.62 -3.96
CA GLY A 79 -6.64 10.43 -2.97
C GLY A 79 -6.60 9.81 -1.59
N TRP A 80 -6.80 8.49 -1.49
CA TRP A 80 -6.66 7.76 -0.23
C TRP A 80 -5.24 7.81 0.33
N ALA A 81 -4.24 7.62 -0.53
CA ALA A 81 -2.83 7.54 -0.14
C ALA A 81 -2.18 8.91 0.12
N ALA A 82 -2.82 10.01 -0.26
CA ALA A 82 -2.28 11.35 -0.07
C ALA A 82 -2.03 11.62 1.42
N GLY A 83 -0.80 12.02 1.76
CA GLY A 83 -0.39 12.28 3.15
C GLY A 83 -0.23 11.04 4.02
N ARG A 84 -0.43 9.83 3.49
CA ARG A 84 -0.27 8.57 4.24
C ARG A 84 1.07 7.91 3.89
N PRO A 85 1.90 7.53 4.89
CA PRO A 85 3.07 6.71 4.64
C PRO A 85 2.65 5.37 4.01
N THR A 86 3.55 4.73 3.27
CA THR A 86 3.27 3.39 2.72
C THR A 86 3.52 2.30 3.75
N ASN A 87 2.55 1.39 3.86
CA ASN A 87 2.72 0.15 4.61
C ASN A 87 3.20 -0.99 3.69
N GLY A 88 3.50 -0.70 2.42
CA GLY A 88 3.78 -1.66 1.37
C GLY A 88 2.52 -2.12 0.64
N SER A 89 2.69 -2.49 -0.63
CA SER A 89 1.57 -2.59 -1.59
C SER A 89 0.46 -3.56 -1.18
N LEU A 90 0.82 -4.68 -0.54
CA LEU A 90 -0.15 -5.65 -0.05
C LEU A 90 -1.03 -5.08 1.08
N ARG A 91 -0.40 -4.39 2.05
CA ARG A 91 -1.10 -3.82 3.22
C ARG A 91 -1.93 -2.61 2.81
N ASP A 92 -1.36 -1.75 1.96
CA ASP A 92 -2.05 -0.58 1.43
C ASP A 92 -3.36 -0.94 0.73
N GLY A 93 -3.36 -1.97 -0.14
CA GLY A 93 -4.59 -2.41 -0.79
C GLY A 93 -5.61 -3.02 0.18
N TRP A 94 -5.16 -3.62 1.28
CA TRP A 94 -6.05 -4.15 2.31
C TRP A 94 -6.75 -3.03 3.07
N ASP A 95 -5.97 -2.03 3.50
CA ASP A 95 -6.47 -0.87 4.24
C ASP A 95 -7.45 -0.08 3.37
N LEU A 96 -7.11 0.17 2.10
CA LEU A 96 -8.04 0.80 1.15
C LEU A 96 -9.33 -0.01 0.97
N ALA A 97 -9.24 -1.33 0.78
CA ALA A 97 -10.42 -2.17 0.56
C ALA A 97 -11.36 -2.16 1.79
N ARG A 98 -10.81 -2.13 3.01
CA ARG A 98 -11.60 -2.00 4.25
C ARG A 98 -12.27 -0.64 4.36
N GLU A 99 -11.53 0.44 4.10
CA GLU A 99 -12.06 1.81 4.14
C GLU A 99 -13.19 2.02 3.10
N LEU A 100 -13.05 1.47 1.88
CA LEU A 100 -14.11 1.47 0.88
C LEU A 100 -15.32 0.63 1.31
N ARG A 101 -15.11 -0.50 1.99
CA ARG A 101 -16.20 -1.34 2.52
C ARG A 101 -17.01 -0.59 3.56
N GLU A 102 -16.33 0.11 4.47
CA GLU A 102 -16.95 0.91 5.53
C GLU A 102 -17.78 2.06 4.97
N ARG A 103 -17.33 2.65 3.85
CA ARG A 103 -18.07 3.68 3.10
C ARG A 103 -19.20 3.13 2.20
N GLY A 104 -19.30 1.81 2.04
CA GLY A 104 -20.24 1.20 1.10
C GLY A 104 -19.85 1.38 -0.38
N GLU A 105 -18.60 1.75 -0.65
CA GLU A 105 -18.07 2.05 -2.00
C GLU A 105 -17.24 0.91 -2.59
N LEU A 106 -17.04 -0.19 -1.84
CA LEU A 106 -16.22 -1.31 -2.31
C LEU A 106 -16.91 -2.06 -3.46
N PRO A 107 -16.34 -2.08 -4.69
CA PRO A 107 -16.94 -2.82 -5.79
C PRO A 107 -16.96 -4.33 -5.53
N PRO A 108 -17.91 -5.08 -6.14
CA PRO A 108 -18.06 -6.52 -5.90
C PRO A 108 -16.76 -7.33 -6.09
N LEU A 109 -16.00 -7.07 -7.16
CA LEU A 109 -14.72 -7.75 -7.41
C LEU A 109 -13.69 -7.50 -6.29
N GLY A 110 -13.60 -6.27 -5.80
CA GLY A 110 -12.74 -5.93 -4.66
C GLY A 110 -13.22 -6.57 -3.36
N ALA A 111 -14.54 -6.68 -3.17
CA ALA A 111 -15.15 -7.31 -2.01
C ALA A 111 -14.85 -8.81 -1.96
N GLU A 112 -14.89 -9.50 -3.10
CA GLU A 112 -14.54 -10.91 -3.23
C GLU A 112 -13.05 -11.16 -2.97
N GLU A 113 -12.18 -10.30 -3.50
CA GLU A 113 -10.74 -10.38 -3.24
C GLU A 113 -10.41 -10.17 -1.76
N LEU A 114 -11.00 -9.15 -1.13
CA LEU A 114 -10.84 -8.87 0.29
C LEU A 114 -11.30 -10.07 1.14
N ALA A 115 -12.47 -10.64 0.84
CA ALA A 115 -12.98 -11.80 1.56
C ALA A 115 -12.08 -13.03 1.41
N CYS A 116 -11.56 -13.29 0.19
CA CYS A 116 -10.63 -14.39 -0.03
C CYS A 116 -9.35 -14.23 0.81
N ARG A 117 -8.82 -13.01 0.89
CA ARG A 117 -7.61 -12.72 1.67
C ARG A 117 -7.86 -12.78 3.18
N GLU A 118 -8.97 -12.24 3.67
CA GLU A 118 -9.38 -12.31 5.09
C GLU A 118 -9.63 -13.76 5.55
N ALA A 119 -10.08 -14.62 4.64
CA ALA A 119 -10.20 -16.06 4.88
C ALA A 119 -8.82 -16.75 4.91
N ALA A 120 -7.88 -16.38 4.04
CA ALA A 120 -6.54 -16.98 3.99
C ALA A 120 -5.61 -16.52 5.13
N SER A 121 -5.76 -15.28 5.58
CA SER A 121 -4.77 -14.59 6.42
C SER A 121 -5.44 -13.73 7.49
N ARG A 122 -4.78 -13.60 8.63
CA ARG A 122 -5.09 -12.56 9.63
C ARG A 122 -4.20 -11.35 9.37
N TYR A 123 -4.82 -10.19 9.31
CA TYR A 123 -4.15 -8.90 9.21
C TYR A 123 -4.84 -7.93 10.17
N ASP A 124 -4.06 -7.43 11.13
CA ASP A 124 -4.46 -6.58 12.25
C ASP A 124 -4.36 -5.08 11.94
N GLY A 125 -3.85 -4.71 10.76
CA GLY A 125 -3.65 -3.31 10.37
C GLY A 125 -2.25 -2.76 10.68
N ALA A 126 -1.38 -3.53 11.35
CA ALA A 126 -0.05 -3.07 11.73
C ALA A 126 1.06 -4.04 11.27
N GLY A 127 0.90 -5.33 11.52
CA GLY A 127 1.88 -6.37 11.20
C GLY A 127 1.80 -6.88 9.76
N ALA A 128 2.81 -7.63 9.32
CA ALA A 128 2.71 -8.38 8.07
C ALA A 128 1.56 -9.40 8.14
N PRO A 129 0.70 -9.55 7.10
CA PRO A 129 -0.39 -10.52 7.10
C PRO A 129 0.13 -11.94 7.37
N ARG A 130 -0.44 -12.61 8.38
CA ARG A 130 -0.05 -13.97 8.77
C ARG A 130 -1.05 -14.99 8.25
N ARG A 131 -0.58 -16.05 7.62
CA ARG A 131 -1.46 -17.14 7.15
C ARG A 131 -2.25 -17.74 8.32
N ARG A 132 -3.54 -17.95 8.11
CA ARG A 132 -4.39 -18.69 9.05
C ARG A 132 -4.08 -20.17 8.96
N ARG A 133 -3.88 -20.81 10.13
CA ARG A 133 -3.73 -22.27 10.27
C ARG A 133 -5.05 -23.00 10.54
N LEU A 134 -6.09 -22.26 10.93
CA LEU A 134 -7.42 -22.79 11.25
C LEU A 134 -8.44 -22.32 10.21
N PRO A 135 -9.47 -23.13 9.90
CA PRO A 135 -10.52 -22.77 8.95
C PRO A 135 -11.19 -21.43 9.28
N ALA A 136 -11.59 -20.69 8.24
CA ALA A 136 -12.24 -19.38 8.40
C ALA A 136 -13.32 -19.16 7.34
N LEU A 137 -14.39 -18.49 7.74
CA LEU A 137 -15.47 -18.03 6.86
C LEU A 137 -15.46 -16.51 6.84
N ALA A 138 -15.45 -15.91 5.65
CA ALA A 138 -15.68 -14.49 5.44
C ALA A 138 -16.88 -14.32 4.49
N ARG A 139 -17.83 -13.45 4.84
CA ARG A 139 -18.99 -13.15 4.00
C ARG A 139 -18.87 -11.75 3.41
N THR A 140 -19.24 -11.59 2.15
CA THR A 140 -19.28 -10.29 1.46
C THR A 140 -20.45 -10.25 0.49
N GLY A 141 -21.41 -9.33 0.68
CA GLY A 141 -22.39 -8.89 -0.33
C GLY A 141 -23.07 -9.95 -1.21
N GLY A 142 -23.27 -11.19 -0.72
CA GLY A 142 -23.80 -12.31 -1.50
C GLY A 142 -22.80 -13.41 -1.88
N ALA A 143 -21.58 -13.42 -1.34
CA ALA A 143 -20.60 -14.49 -1.48
C ALA A 143 -19.98 -14.85 -0.13
N VAL A 144 -19.57 -16.11 0.03
CA VAL A 144 -18.89 -16.63 1.22
C VAL A 144 -17.53 -17.18 0.79
N ALA A 145 -16.44 -16.58 1.26
CA ALA A 145 -15.12 -17.15 1.15
C ALA A 145 -14.88 -18.11 2.32
N VAL A 146 -14.52 -19.36 2.01
CA VAL A 146 -14.21 -20.41 3.00
C VAL A 146 -12.76 -20.83 2.85
N GLN A 147 -11.98 -20.73 3.93
CA GLN A 147 -10.69 -21.39 4.03
C GLN A 147 -10.87 -22.75 4.72
N LEU A 148 -10.53 -23.83 4.04
CA LEU A 148 -10.47 -25.19 4.59
C LEU A 148 -9.18 -25.86 4.12
N ALA A 149 -8.42 -26.48 5.02
CA ALA A 149 -7.17 -27.19 4.72
C ALA A 149 -6.16 -26.38 3.86
N GLY A 150 -6.02 -25.07 4.14
CA GLY A 150 -5.07 -24.19 3.43
C GLY A 150 -5.51 -23.70 2.05
N ARG A 151 -6.70 -24.10 1.56
CA ARG A 151 -7.28 -23.58 0.31
C ARG A 151 -8.46 -22.65 0.61
N VAL A 152 -8.55 -21.55 -0.13
CA VAL A 152 -9.70 -20.64 -0.09
C VAL A 152 -10.63 -20.94 -1.28
N ARG A 153 -11.92 -21.03 -1.00
CA ARG A 153 -12.99 -21.21 -1.99
C ARG A 153 -13.98 -20.06 -1.85
N LEU A 154 -14.27 -19.37 -2.93
CA LEU A 154 -15.35 -18.39 -2.98
C LEU A 154 -16.64 -19.10 -3.41
N LEU A 155 -17.67 -19.06 -2.57
CA LEU A 155 -18.98 -19.65 -2.81
C LEU A 155 -19.97 -18.52 -3.03
N ARG A 156 -20.61 -18.45 -4.20
CA ARG A 156 -21.79 -17.61 -4.43
C ARG A 156 -23.03 -18.50 -4.25
N PRO A 157 -23.98 -18.18 -3.35
CA PRO A 157 -25.26 -18.86 -3.32
C PRO A 157 -26.01 -18.54 -4.62
N ALA A 158 -26.57 -19.57 -5.25
CA ALA A 158 -27.48 -19.39 -6.38
C ALA A 158 -28.67 -18.55 -5.91
N ARG A 159 -28.97 -17.45 -6.62
CA ARG A 159 -30.19 -16.68 -6.39
C ARG A 159 -31.37 -17.62 -6.67
N ARG A 160 -32.26 -17.78 -5.68
CA ARG A 160 -33.50 -18.54 -5.80
C ARG A 160 -34.63 -17.61 -6.22
#